data_AF-A0A8J2ZNL2-F1
#
_entry.id   AF-A0A8J2ZNL2-F1
#
_cell.length_a   1.000
_cell.length_b   1.000
_cell.length_c   1.000
_cell.angle_alpha   90.00
_cell.angle_beta   90.00
_cell.angle_gamma   90.00
#
_symmetry.space_group_name_H-M   'P 1'
#
loop_
_entity.id
_entity.type
_entity.pdbx_description
1 polymer ?
#
loop_
_entity_poly.entity_id
_entity_poly.type
_entity_poly.pdbx_seq_one_letter_code
_entity_poly.pdbx_strand_id
1 'polypeptide(L)' 'MANTSLLKKGVPPARETARSVIEADPRPAETKKKPLQVMVPPDIFDAFSARAGEEFGFTKGAKSQLFMAMWKAYSSMKP' A
#
# COMPACT_ATOMS: atom_id res chain seq x y z
N MET A 1 59.84 -8.74 10.22
CA MET A 1 58.54 -8.16 10.63
C MET A 1 58.40 -6.81 9.93
N ALA A 2 57.37 -6.60 9.12
CA ALA A 2 57.20 -5.34 8.38
C ALA A 2 56.85 -4.20 9.36
N ASN A 3 57.54 -3.07 9.25
CA ASN A 3 57.40 -1.93 10.15
C ASN A 3 56.17 -1.09 9.73
N THR A 4 55.03 -1.33 10.40
CA THR A 4 53.71 -0.76 10.07
C THR A 4 53.58 0.74 10.39
N SER A 5 54.61 1.36 10.97
CA SER A 5 54.66 2.79 11.32
C SER A 5 54.67 3.73 10.10
N LEU A 6 54.95 3.20 8.90
CA LEU A 6 54.97 3.97 7.64
C LEU A 6 53.60 4.04 6.93
N LEU A 7 52.59 3.33 7.43
CA LEU A 7 51.26 3.32 6.84
C LEU A 7 50.47 4.56 7.32
N LYS A 8 50.40 5.61 6.48
CA LYS A 8 49.48 6.73 6.71
C LYS A 8 48.05 6.19 6.67
N LYS A 9 47.29 6.40 7.75
CA LYS A 9 45.84 6.15 7.76
C LYS A 9 45.23 7.03 6.67
N GLY A 10 44.71 6.41 5.62
CA GLY A 10 44.01 7.14 4.56
C GLY A 10 42.86 7.95 5.17
N VAL A 11 42.75 9.21 4.79
CA VAL A 11 41.59 10.03 5.17
C VAL A 11 40.40 9.44 4.39
N PRO A 12 39.27 9.10 5.05
CA PRO A 12 38.10 8.62 4.33
C PRO A 12 37.72 9.64 3.25
N PRO A 13 37.28 9.19 2.06
CA PRO A 13 36.84 10.09 1.01
C PRO A 13 35.77 11.02 1.57
N ALA A 14 35.86 12.31 1.23
CA ALA A 14 34.87 13.29 1.63
C ALA A 14 33.49 12.75 1.23
N ARG A 15 32.53 12.77 2.16
CA ARG A 15 31.18 12.32 1.89
C ARG A 15 30.60 13.27 0.86
N GLU A 16 30.68 12.89 -0.42
CA GLU A 16 29.89 13.47 -1.49
C GLU A 16 28.47 13.67 -0.95
N THR A 17 27.89 14.84 -1.17
CA THR A 17 26.51 15.16 -0.82
C THR A 17 25.58 14.26 -1.63
N ALA A 18 25.49 13.00 -1.22
CA ALA A 18 24.64 12.01 -1.82
C ALA A 18 23.19 12.51 -1.67
N ARG A 19 22.53 12.73 -2.81
CA ARG A 19 21.12 13.10 -2.85
C ARG A 19 20.31 12.12 -2.00
N SER A 20 19.44 12.64 -1.14
CA SER A 20 18.58 11.83 -0.28
C SER A 20 17.80 10.82 -1.13
N VAL A 21 18.09 9.54 -0.97
CA VAL A 21 17.42 8.44 -1.72
C VAL A 21 15.92 8.35 -1.36
N ILE A 22 15.51 8.98 -0.25
CA ILE A 22 14.11 9.06 0.19
C ILE A 22 13.34 10.09 -0.64
N GLU A 23 13.96 11.20 -1.02
CA GLU A 23 13.30 12.28 -1.78
C GLU A 23 13.23 11.98 -3.28
N ALA A 24 14.09 11.08 -3.76
CA ALA A 24 14.19 10.69 -5.17
C ALA A 24 13.48 9.36 -5.50
N ASP A 25 12.63 8.84 -4.61
CA ASP A 25 11.89 7.60 -4.84
C ASP A 25 10.81 7.83 -5.94
N PRO A 26 10.96 7.25 -7.14
CA PRO A 26 10.02 7.45 -8.24
C PRO A 26 8.73 6.62 -8.07
N ARG A 27 8.60 5.84 -6.98
CA ARG A 27 7.41 5.04 -6.74
C ARG A 27 6.21 5.97 -6.56
N PRO A 28 5.13 5.80 -7.34
CA PRO A 28 3.91 6.57 -7.15
C PRO A 28 3.48 6.37 -5.69
N ALA A 29 3.36 7.46 -4.95
CA ALA A 29 2.97 7.42 -3.54
C ALA A 29 1.76 6.50 -3.41
N GLU A 30 1.91 5.38 -2.70
CA GLU A 30 0.80 4.48 -2.43
C GLU A 30 -0.34 5.33 -1.90
N THR A 31 -1.42 5.42 -2.67
CA THR A 31 -2.56 6.25 -2.31
C THR A 31 -3.13 5.62 -1.05
N LYS A 32 -2.84 6.23 0.10
CA LYS A 32 -3.15 5.67 1.43
C LYS A 32 -4.65 5.40 1.51
N LYS A 33 -5.06 4.14 1.34
CA LYS A 33 -6.45 3.73 1.51
C LYS A 33 -6.80 3.88 3.00
N LYS A 34 -7.93 4.52 3.29
CA LYS A 34 -8.48 4.60 4.65
C LYS A 34 -9.55 3.51 4.82
N PRO A 35 -9.55 2.78 5.95
CA PRO A 35 -10.60 1.80 6.20
C PRO A 35 -11.94 2.50 6.45
N LEU A 36 -13.00 2.02 5.80
CA LEU A 36 -14.38 2.38 6.12
C LEU A 36 -14.97 1.28 7.00
N GLN A 37 -15.31 1.62 8.24
CA GLN A 37 -15.94 0.69 9.18
C GLN A 37 -17.43 1.05 9.29
N VAL A 38 -18.29 0.07 9.05
CA VAL A 38 -19.74 0.20 9.17
C VAL A 38 -20.28 -0.98 9.96
N MET A 39 -21.29 -0.73 10.77
CA MET A 39 -22.02 -1.76 11.50
C MET A 39 -23.34 -2.01 10.76
N VAL A 40 -23.62 -3.28 10.49
CA VAL A 40 -24.85 -3.72 9.83
C VAL A 40 -25.42 -4.93 10.57
N PRO A 41 -26.73 -5.18 10.48
CA PRO A 41 -27.35 -6.42 10.91
C PRO A 41 -26.65 -7.68 10.35
N PRO A 42 -26.62 -8.80 11.11
CA PRO A 42 -25.91 -10.01 10.69
C PRO A 42 -26.44 -10.61 9.37
N ASP A 43 -27.75 -10.60 9.19
CA ASP A 43 -28.43 -11.06 7.98
C ASP A 43 -27.99 -10.29 6.73
N ILE A 44 -27.85 -8.97 6.85
CA ILE A 44 -27.35 -8.11 5.77
C ILE A 44 -25.88 -8.42 5.48
N PHE A 45 -25.07 -8.62 6.52
CA PHE A 45 -23.67 -8.99 6.35
C PHE A 45 -23.54 -10.33 5.62
N ASP A 46 -24.30 -11.35 6.01
CA ASP A 46 -24.24 -12.68 5.42
C ASP A 46 -24.69 -12.67 3.95
N ALA A 47 -25.79 -11.98 3.63
CA ALA A 47 -26.25 -11.80 2.26
C ALA A 47 -25.22 -11.06 1.39
N PHE A 48 -24.62 -9.99 1.91
CA PHE A 48 -23.56 -9.25 1.22
C PHE A 48 -22.31 -10.11 1.00
N SER A 49 -21.98 -10.97 1.98
CA SER A 49 -20.84 -11.89 1.92
C SER A 49 -21.02 -12.97 0.87
N ALA A 50 -22.20 -13.59 0.83
CA ALA A 50 -22.55 -14.61 -0.14
C ALA A 50 -22.47 -14.05 -1.56
N ARG A 51 -23.10 -12.89 -1.79
CA ARG A 51 -23.06 -12.21 -3.09
C ARG A 51 -21.64 -11.83 -3.53
N ALA A 52 -20.81 -11.35 -2.60
CA ALA A 52 -19.42 -11.04 -2.91
C ALA A 52 -18.64 -12.30 -3.32
N GLY A 53 -18.90 -13.42 -2.65
CA GLY A 53 -18.31 -14.72 -2.97
C GLY A 53 -18.77 -15.27 -4.33
N GLU A 54 -20.03 -15.10 -4.68
CA GLU A 54 -20.59 -15.50 -5.97
C GLU A 54 -20.04 -14.67 -7.14
N GLU A 55 -19.96 -13.34 -6.99
CA GLU A 55 -19.54 -12.44 -8.09
C GLU A 55 -18.01 -12.36 -8.25
N PHE A 56 -17.25 -12.34 -7.15
CA PHE A 56 -15.80 -12.08 -7.16
C PHE A 56 -14.97 -13.23 -6.59
N GLY A 57 -15.61 -14.35 -6.25
CA GLY A 57 -14.97 -15.52 -5.63
C GLY A 57 -14.79 -15.39 -4.12
N PHE A 58 -14.65 -16.52 -3.43
CA PHE A 58 -14.43 -16.59 -1.97
C PHE A 58 -12.97 -16.26 -1.60
N THR A 59 -12.49 -15.08 -1.99
CA THR A 59 -11.11 -14.63 -1.80
C THR A 59 -11.01 -13.36 -0.96
N LYS A 60 -9.82 -13.08 -0.42
CA LYS A 60 -9.55 -11.85 0.32
C LYS A 60 -9.78 -10.64 -0.57
N GLY A 61 -10.74 -9.80 -0.19
CA GLY A 61 -11.05 -8.54 -0.89
C GLY A 61 -12.32 -8.57 -1.74
N ALA A 62 -12.98 -9.72 -1.92
CA ALA A 62 -14.23 -9.83 -2.68
C ALA A 62 -15.31 -8.85 -2.18
N LYS A 63 -15.49 -8.74 -0.86
CA LYS A 63 -16.38 -7.76 -0.22
C LYS A 63 -16.05 -6.31 -0.60
N SER A 64 -14.76 -5.96 -0.62
CA SER A 64 -14.31 -4.63 -1.03
C SER A 64 -14.57 -4.37 -2.51
N GLN A 65 -14.40 -5.38 -3.36
CA GLN A 65 -14.68 -5.28 -4.80
C GLN A 65 -16.19 -5.08 -5.04
N LEU A 66 -17.03 -5.88 -4.39
CA LEU A 66 -18.49 -5.71 -4.46
C LEU A 66 -18.92 -4.32 -3.98
N PHE A 67 -18.40 -3.84 -2.86
CA PHE A 67 -18.68 -2.48 -2.37
C PHE A 67 -18.30 -1.41 -3.41
N MET A 68 -17.12 -1.52 -4.02
CA MET A 68 -16.68 -0.55 -5.03
C MET A 68 -17.54 -0.61 -6.29
N ALA A 69 -17.98 -1.79 -6.71
CA ALA A 69 -18.89 -1.96 -7.84
C ALA A 69 -20.26 -1.30 -7.56
N MET A 70 -20.84 -1.57 -6.38
CA MET A 70 -22.08 -0.94 -5.91
C MET A 70 -21.95 0.58 -5.84
N TRP A 71 -20.84 1.09 -5.29
CA TRP A 71 -20.57 2.52 -5.19
C TRP A 71 -20.47 3.19 -6.56
N LYS A 72 -19.79 2.55 -7.52
CA LYS A 72 -19.66 3.04 -8.89
C LYS A 72 -21.01 3.12 -9.58
N ALA A 73 -21.82 2.06 -9.46
CA ALA A 73 -23.18 2.01 -10.00
C ALA A 73 -24.07 3.11 -9.38
N TYR A 74 -24.06 3.23 -8.05
CA TYR A 74 -24.78 4.29 -7.34
C TYR A 74 -24.34 5.70 -7.78
N SER A 75 -23.03 5.93 -7.91
CA SER A 75 -22.49 7.22 -8.33
C SER A 75 -22.86 7.56 -9.77
N SER A 76 -22.96 6.56 -10.66
CA SER A 76 -23.40 6.76 -12.04
C SER A 76 -24.90 7.02 -12.20
N MET A 77 -25.70 6.71 -11.18
CA MET A 77 -27.15 6.94 -11.16
C MET A 77 -27.52 8.33 -10.62
N LYS A 78 -26.60 9.04 -9.96
CA LYS A 78 -26.85 10.41 -9.53
C LYS A 78 -26.74 11.36 -10.74
N PRO A 79 -27.76 12.18 -11.02
CA PRO A 79 -27.71 13.19 -12.07
C PRO A 79 -26.69 14.30 -11.77
#